data_AF-A0AAV2YXR0-F1
#
_entry.id   AF-A0AAV2YXR0-F1
#
_cell.length_a   1.000
_cell.length_b   1.000
_cell.length_c   1.000
_cell.angle_alpha   90.00
_cell.angle_beta   90.00
_cell.angle_gamma   90.00
#
_symmetry.space_group_name_H-M   'P 1'
#
loop_
_entity.id
_entity.type
_entity.pdbx_description
1 polymer ?
#
loop_
_entity_poly.entity_id
_entity_poly.type
_entity_poly.pdbx_seq_one_letter_code
_entity_poly.pdbx_strand_id
1 'polypeptide(L)'
;QRQERRVDRAFVGEACISKSTKSAYKSCINGIRKWLYSARSSSEPYFDADGDLNQFLLAKVNDPAKQLCATTLSGFRSAVKDVYRRKRIPLPAAYDEDFKPFFSGIRRIQTEKLQKGGSKDCGKQPLTYSLYMQLCTATLASGDGGVGHLFLITQWNLMCRSKSVETVHLDHLLHHLPEGFQFPSTDIHGAWMLRWFGCHRNAYPPFRVLTPLEFATKAARHSFSEWSILMRHMEGLLMAHTEHVPSRAMTEEQATIMLSAAIAHLPAHVVKNHRTLKVSTVLRLVRESQYVDKADRRRVPFKARKRRSRSSLS
;
A
#
# COMPACT_ATOMS: atom_id res chain seq x y z
N GLN A 1 -0.96 -11.48 -21.06
CA GLN A 1 -1.91 -12.60 -20.96
C GLN A 1 -2.25 -12.78 -19.49
N ARG A 2 -3.48 -12.46 -19.08
CA ARG A 2 -3.92 -12.59 -17.68
C ARG A 2 -4.64 -13.94 -17.61
N GLN A 3 -3.92 -14.97 -17.19
CA GLN A 3 -4.45 -16.32 -17.11
C GLN A 3 -5.50 -16.34 -15.99
N GLU A 4 -6.78 -16.44 -16.37
CA GLU A 4 -7.88 -16.66 -15.44
C GLU A 4 -7.63 -17.98 -14.71
N ARG A 5 -7.11 -17.89 -13.48
CA ARG A 5 -7.01 -19.06 -12.60
C ARG A 5 -8.43 -19.44 -12.21
N ARG A 6 -8.90 -20.55 -12.77
CA ARG A 6 -10.17 -21.17 -12.43
C ARG A 6 -10.15 -21.50 -10.93
N VAL A 7 -11.09 -20.92 -10.19
CA VAL A 7 -11.21 -21.08 -8.73
C VAL A 7 -11.90 -22.42 -8.46
N ASP A 8 -11.17 -23.39 -7.90
CA ASP A 8 -11.70 -24.70 -7.48
C ASP A 8 -11.84 -24.78 -5.94
N ARG A 9 -12.67 -25.70 -5.43
CA ARG A 9 -12.95 -25.91 -4.00
C ARG A 9 -11.68 -26.17 -3.19
N ALA A 10 -10.70 -26.88 -3.77
CA ALA A 10 -9.40 -27.07 -3.15
C ALA A 10 -8.61 -25.76 -3.03
N PHE A 11 -8.63 -24.92 -4.07
CA PHE A 11 -8.00 -23.60 -4.08
C PHE A 11 -8.64 -22.64 -3.06
N VAL A 12 -9.98 -22.65 -2.95
CA VAL A 12 -10.72 -21.86 -1.93
C VAL A 12 -10.41 -22.37 -0.52
N GLY A 13 -10.37 -23.70 -0.32
CA GLY A 13 -10.00 -24.30 0.96
C GLY A 13 -8.57 -23.95 1.39
N GLU A 14 -7.63 -23.92 0.44
CA GLU A 14 -6.25 -23.49 0.71
C GLU A 14 -6.10 -22.00 0.96
N ALA A 15 -6.95 -21.16 0.35
CA ALA A 15 -6.98 -19.72 0.56
C ALA A 15 -7.58 -19.33 1.93
N CYS A 16 -8.35 -20.22 2.56
CA CYS A 16 -8.95 -20.01 3.88
C CYS A 16 -7.90 -19.84 5.01
N ILE A 17 -6.66 -20.28 4.79
CA ILE A 17 -5.58 -20.17 5.78
C ILE A 17 -4.40 -19.40 5.18
N SER A 18 -3.93 -18.38 5.89
CA SER A 18 -2.76 -17.61 5.48
C SER A 18 -1.49 -18.47 5.41
N LYS A 19 -0.52 -18.09 4.57
CA LYS A 19 0.77 -18.80 4.47
C LYS A 19 1.52 -18.85 5.81
N SER A 20 1.48 -17.76 6.59
CA SER A 20 2.11 -17.71 7.91
C SER A 20 1.44 -18.66 8.89
N THR A 21 0.10 -18.75 8.89
CA THR A 21 -0.64 -19.72 9.71
C THR A 21 -0.32 -21.17 9.34
N LYS A 22 -0.19 -21.50 8.04
CA LYS A 22 0.24 -22.84 7.59
C LYS A 22 1.63 -23.20 8.14
N SER A 23 2.57 -22.26 8.09
CA SER A 23 3.91 -22.43 8.66
C SER A 23 3.88 -22.61 10.18
N ALA A 24 3.10 -21.79 10.88
CA ALA A 24 2.91 -21.89 12.33
C ALA A 24 2.32 -23.25 12.74
N TYR A 25 1.29 -23.73 12.03
CA TYR A 25 0.72 -25.05 12.29
C TYR A 25 1.71 -26.18 12.02
N LYS A 26 2.50 -26.11 10.95
CA LYS A 26 3.58 -27.08 10.70
C LYS A 26 4.58 -27.11 11.85
N SER A 27 4.95 -25.94 12.39
CA SER A 27 5.82 -25.84 13.57
C SER A 27 5.18 -26.47 14.82
N CYS A 28 3.92 -26.17 15.11
CA CYS A 28 3.17 -26.74 16.22
C CYS A 28 3.09 -28.27 16.13
N ILE A 29 2.72 -28.81 14.97
CA ILE A 29 2.63 -30.26 14.74
C ILE A 29 4.01 -30.92 14.87
N ASN A 30 5.07 -30.30 14.36
CA ASN A 30 6.44 -30.80 14.55
C ASN A 30 6.84 -30.83 16.04
N GLY A 31 6.44 -29.83 16.82
CA GLY A 31 6.65 -29.80 18.26
C GLY A 31 5.94 -30.95 18.98
N ILE A 32 4.69 -31.22 18.62
CA ILE A 32 3.92 -32.33 19.19
C ILE A 32 4.52 -33.68 18.77
N ARG A 33 4.86 -33.85 17.49
CA ARG A 33 5.50 -35.06 16.97
C ARG A 33 6.81 -35.38 17.69
N LYS A 34 7.66 -34.38 17.94
CA LYS A 34 8.91 -34.57 18.70
C LYS A 34 8.63 -35.08 20.11
N TRP A 35 7.61 -34.53 20.78
CA TRP A 35 7.22 -34.98 22.11
C TRP A 35 6.66 -36.41 22.10
N LEU A 36 5.80 -36.74 21.12
CA LEU A 36 5.27 -38.09 20.97
C LEU A 36 6.38 -39.13 20.79
N TYR A 37 7.37 -38.87 19.93
CA TYR A 37 8.52 -39.79 19.78
C TYR A 37 9.39 -39.92 21.03
N SER A 38 9.41 -38.92 21.91
CA SER A 38 10.10 -39.04 23.20
C SER A 38 9.27 -39.70 24.29
N ALA A 39 7.94 -39.59 24.23
CA ALA A 39 7.01 -40.08 25.24
C ALA A 39 6.46 -41.49 24.95
N ARG A 40 6.38 -41.87 23.67
CA ARG A 40 5.93 -43.18 23.18
C ARG A 40 6.99 -43.80 22.27
N SER A 41 7.26 -45.08 22.49
CA SER A 41 8.04 -45.93 21.58
C SER A 41 7.24 -46.39 20.35
N SER A 42 6.01 -45.89 20.12
CA SER A 42 5.10 -46.36 19.07
C SER A 42 5.01 -45.42 17.86
N SER A 43 4.81 -46.04 16.69
CA SER A 43 4.83 -45.45 15.34
C SER A 43 3.47 -44.89 14.88
N GLU A 44 2.51 -44.66 15.77
CA GLU A 44 1.18 -44.23 15.35
C GLU A 44 1.09 -42.71 15.14
N PRO A 45 0.64 -42.25 13.94
CA PRO A 45 0.67 -40.84 13.57
C PRO A 45 -0.57 -40.03 14.00
N TYR A 46 -1.46 -40.58 14.83
CA TYR A 46 -2.73 -39.97 15.26
C TYR A 46 -2.83 -39.90 16.78
N PHE A 47 -3.58 -38.92 17.28
CA PHE A 47 -3.92 -38.81 18.69
C PHE A 47 -5.04 -39.81 18.99
N ASP A 48 -4.88 -40.61 20.03
CA ASP A 48 -5.95 -41.42 20.58
C ASP A 48 -7.00 -40.55 21.29
N ALA A 49 -8.15 -41.15 21.61
CA ALA A 49 -9.22 -40.49 22.35
C ALA A 49 -8.85 -40.22 23.83
N ASP A 50 -7.67 -40.67 24.28
CA ASP A 50 -7.30 -40.81 25.69
C ASP A 50 -6.51 -39.61 26.26
N GLY A 51 -6.44 -38.48 25.53
CA GLY A 51 -5.95 -37.22 26.09
C GLY A 51 -4.44 -36.96 25.94
N ASP A 52 -3.77 -37.61 25.00
CA ASP A 52 -2.35 -37.39 24.65
C ASP A 52 -1.99 -35.90 24.49
N LEU A 53 -2.87 -35.11 23.89
CA LEU A 53 -2.62 -33.67 23.71
C LEU A 53 -2.75 -32.89 25.03
N ASN A 54 -3.61 -33.31 25.96
CA ASN A 54 -3.70 -32.70 27.28
C ASN A 54 -2.42 -32.94 28.07
N GLN A 55 -1.87 -34.15 27.99
CA GLN A 55 -0.60 -34.50 28.62
C GLN A 55 0.57 -33.71 28.01
N PHE A 56 0.60 -33.54 26.68
CA PHE A 56 1.56 -32.64 26.02
C PHE A 56 1.43 -31.19 26.50
N LEU A 57 0.22 -30.65 26.55
CA LEU A 57 -0.01 -29.26 26.97
C LEU A 57 0.35 -29.06 28.44
N LEU A 58 0.02 -30.01 29.32
CA LEU A 58 0.43 -30.01 30.72
C LEU A 58 1.95 -30.06 30.87
N ALA A 59 2.63 -30.95 30.13
CA ALA A 59 4.09 -31.01 30.10
C ALA A 59 4.72 -29.69 29.64
N LYS A 60 4.07 -28.98 28.71
CA LYS A 60 4.53 -27.66 28.24
C LYS A 60 4.20 -26.50 29.17
N VAL A 61 3.14 -26.60 29.98
CA VAL A 61 2.81 -25.61 31.01
C VAL A 61 3.76 -25.75 32.20
N ASN A 62 4.11 -26.98 32.56
CA ASN A 62 4.96 -27.31 33.70
C ASN A 62 6.47 -27.23 33.38
N ASP A 63 6.85 -26.92 32.15
CA ASP A 63 8.25 -26.77 31.73
C ASP A 63 8.86 -25.50 32.38
N PRO A 64 9.78 -25.65 33.35
CA PRO A 64 10.34 -24.50 34.08
C PRO A 64 11.24 -23.64 33.20
N ALA A 65 11.78 -24.19 32.10
CA ALA A 65 12.62 -23.45 31.17
C ALA A 65 11.81 -22.52 30.27
N LYS A 66 10.50 -22.77 30.08
CA LYS A 66 9.67 -21.99 29.16
C LYS A 66 8.20 -22.00 29.53
N GLN A 67 7.77 -21.00 30.29
CA GLN A 67 6.35 -20.76 30.54
C GLN A 67 5.65 -20.30 29.25
N LEU A 68 4.77 -21.15 28.71
CA LEU A 68 3.96 -20.83 27.54
C LEU A 68 2.63 -20.21 27.96
N CYS A 69 2.19 -19.19 27.23
CA CYS A 69 0.86 -18.64 27.45
C CYS A 69 -0.28 -19.40 26.78
N ALA A 70 -1.48 -19.17 27.30
CA ALA A 70 -2.71 -19.73 26.77
C ALA A 70 -2.90 -19.48 25.26
N THR A 71 -2.40 -18.36 24.72
CA THR A 71 -2.48 -18.07 23.27
C THR A 71 -1.59 -18.99 22.44
N THR A 72 -0.35 -19.24 22.88
CA THR A 72 0.56 -20.20 22.23
C THR A 72 0.04 -21.63 22.34
N LEU A 73 -0.47 -22.01 23.52
CA LEU A 73 -1.07 -23.32 23.76
C LEU A 73 -2.32 -23.55 22.87
N SER A 74 -3.15 -22.52 22.70
CA SER A 74 -4.30 -22.54 21.77
C SER A 74 -3.88 -22.72 20.31
N GLY A 75 -2.66 -22.26 19.95
CA GLY A 75 -2.07 -22.50 18.64
C GLY A 75 -1.89 -23.98 18.31
N PHE A 76 -1.48 -24.80 19.30
CA PHE A 76 -1.37 -26.25 19.14
C PHE A 76 -2.73 -26.91 18.90
N ARG A 77 -3.75 -26.56 19.68
CA ARG A 77 -5.14 -27.04 19.47
C ARG A 77 -5.63 -26.71 18.06
N SER A 78 -5.41 -25.47 17.62
CA SER A 78 -5.82 -25.02 16.29
C SER A 78 -5.10 -25.77 15.17
N ALA A 79 -3.81 -26.08 15.35
CA ALA A 79 -3.04 -26.87 14.41
C ALA A 79 -3.56 -28.32 14.30
N VAL A 80 -3.91 -28.94 15.43
CA VAL A 80 -4.49 -30.29 15.45
C VAL A 80 -5.86 -30.30 14.77
N LYS A 81 -6.76 -29.35 15.11
CA LYS A 81 -8.04 -29.19 14.42
C LYS A 81 -7.88 -29.04 12.90
N ASP A 82 -6.87 -28.29 12.45
CA ASP A 82 -6.56 -28.15 11.03
C ASP A 82 -6.15 -29.48 10.37
N VAL A 83 -5.38 -30.33 11.06
CA VAL A 83 -4.99 -31.66 10.56
C VAL A 83 -6.23 -32.56 10.39
N TYR A 84 -7.11 -32.63 11.40
CA TYR A 84 -8.36 -33.40 11.32
C TYR A 84 -9.25 -32.91 10.17
N ARG A 85 -9.41 -31.57 10.06
CA ARG A 85 -10.15 -30.93 8.98
C ARG A 85 -9.59 -31.29 7.59
N ARG A 86 -8.27 -31.26 7.40
CA ARG A 86 -7.63 -31.59 6.11
C ARG A 86 -7.77 -33.06 5.74
N LYS A 87 -7.69 -33.95 6.73
CA LYS A 87 -7.87 -35.40 6.53
C LYS A 87 -9.35 -35.82 6.42
N ARG A 88 -10.29 -34.89 6.63
CA ARG A 88 -11.74 -35.13 6.65
C ARG A 88 -12.15 -36.20 7.67
N ILE A 89 -11.43 -36.27 8.79
CA ILE A 89 -11.74 -37.17 9.90
C ILE A 89 -12.57 -36.38 10.92
N PRO A 90 -13.71 -36.90 11.40
CA PRO A 90 -14.49 -36.22 12.43
C PRO A 90 -13.63 -36.06 13.69
N LEU A 91 -13.68 -34.86 14.27
CA LEU A 91 -12.99 -34.60 15.53
C LEU A 91 -13.77 -35.33 16.65
N PRO A 92 -13.11 -36.14 17.51
CA PRO A 92 -13.79 -36.79 18.63
C PRO A 92 -14.50 -35.77 19.54
N ALA A 93 -15.73 -36.04 19.99
CA ALA A 93 -16.53 -35.08 20.76
C ALA A 93 -15.87 -34.69 22.10
N ALA A 94 -15.23 -35.65 22.77
CA ALA A 94 -14.45 -35.41 24.00
C ALA A 94 -13.36 -34.35 23.80
N TYR A 95 -12.77 -34.29 22.59
CA TYR A 95 -11.69 -33.37 22.29
C TYR A 95 -12.12 -31.89 22.27
N ASP A 96 -13.39 -31.52 22.08
CA ASP A 96 -13.76 -30.10 22.12
C ASP A 96 -14.26 -29.61 23.47
N GLU A 97 -14.84 -30.51 24.25
CA GLU A 97 -15.35 -30.22 25.59
C GLU A 97 -14.24 -30.18 26.64
N ASP A 98 -13.29 -31.13 26.63
CA ASP A 98 -12.25 -31.25 27.66
C ASP A 98 -11.26 -30.07 27.67
N PHE A 99 -11.09 -29.41 26.53
CA PHE A 99 -10.13 -28.30 26.41
C PHE A 99 -10.69 -26.97 26.90
N LYS A 100 -12.01 -26.77 26.95
CA LYS A 100 -12.58 -25.48 27.39
C LYS A 100 -12.23 -25.18 28.86
N PRO A 101 -12.44 -26.11 29.82
CA PRO A 101 -12.06 -25.90 31.22
C PRO A 101 -10.54 -25.73 31.39
N PHE A 102 -9.74 -26.52 30.68
CA PHE A 102 -8.27 -26.44 30.74
C PHE A 102 -7.73 -25.06 30.38
N PHE A 103 -8.13 -24.52 29.22
CA PHE A 103 -7.70 -23.19 28.78
C PHE A 103 -8.27 -22.07 29.65
N SER A 104 -9.47 -22.25 30.21
CA SER A 104 -10.06 -21.32 31.17
C SER A 104 -9.21 -21.25 32.45
N GLY A 105 -8.83 -22.40 33.00
CA GLY A 105 -7.97 -22.52 34.18
C GLY A 105 -6.61 -21.84 33.98
N ILE A 106 -5.93 -22.11 32.87
CA ILE A 106 -4.63 -21.48 32.56
C ILE A 106 -4.75 -19.95 32.48
N ARG A 107 -5.80 -19.44 31.80
CA ARG A 107 -6.03 -18.00 31.70
C ARG A 107 -6.25 -17.37 33.07
N ARG A 108 -7.00 -18.05 33.95
CA ARG A 108 -7.25 -17.59 35.31
C ARG A 108 -5.97 -17.53 36.13
N ILE A 109 -5.16 -18.59 36.12
CA ILE A 109 -3.85 -18.63 36.81
C ILE A 109 -2.95 -17.48 36.35
N GLN A 110 -2.87 -17.25 35.03
CA GLN A 110 -2.09 -16.14 34.45
C GLN A 110 -2.63 -14.78 34.88
N THR A 111 -3.95 -14.61 34.94
CA THR A 111 -4.60 -13.36 35.33
C THR A 111 -4.41 -13.07 36.82
N GLU A 112 -4.55 -14.08 37.69
CA GLU A 112 -4.32 -13.94 39.13
C GLU A 112 -2.86 -13.58 39.43
N LYS A 113 -1.91 -14.15 38.70
CA LYS A 113 -0.49 -13.77 38.82
C LYS A 113 -0.26 -12.30 38.46
N LEU A 114 -0.88 -11.83 37.37
CA LEU A 114 -0.81 -10.42 36.95
C LEU A 114 -1.45 -9.47 37.97
N GLN A 115 -2.61 -9.83 38.51
CA GLN A 115 -3.31 -9.02 39.53
C GLN A 115 -2.48 -8.88 40.82
N LYS A 116 -1.71 -9.91 41.17
CA LYS A 116 -0.79 -9.89 42.31
C LYS A 116 0.51 -9.11 42.03
N GLY A 117 0.59 -8.36 40.93
CA GLY A 117 1.77 -7.58 40.54
C GLY A 117 2.88 -8.41 39.87
N GLY A 118 2.60 -9.66 39.52
CA GLY A 118 3.52 -10.49 38.74
C GLY A 118 3.76 -9.91 37.36
N SER A 119 4.95 -10.13 36.82
CA SER A 119 5.27 -9.73 35.44
C SER A 119 4.41 -10.50 34.44
N LYS A 120 4.14 -9.87 33.30
CA LYS A 120 3.42 -10.50 32.21
C LYS A 120 4.30 -11.57 31.57
N ASP A 121 3.99 -12.83 31.85
CA ASP A 121 4.74 -13.99 31.35
C ASP A 121 4.64 -14.17 29.82
N CYS A 122 3.75 -13.44 29.14
CA CYS A 122 3.54 -13.59 27.70
C CYS A 122 3.09 -12.33 26.97
N GLY A 123 3.66 -12.19 25.78
CA GLY A 123 3.41 -11.10 24.87
C GLY A 123 4.39 -9.96 25.07
N LYS A 124 4.26 -8.95 24.22
CA LYS A 124 5.08 -7.74 24.31
C LYS A 124 4.53 -6.85 25.42
N GLN A 125 5.42 -6.16 26.12
CA GLN A 125 5.02 -5.10 27.04
C GLN A 125 4.32 -3.98 26.24
N PRO A 126 3.32 -3.31 26.82
CA PRO A 126 2.72 -2.14 26.19
C PRO A 126 3.79 -1.09 25.92
N LEU A 127 3.77 -0.51 24.72
CA LEU A 127 4.60 0.64 24.40
C LEU A 127 3.98 1.87 25.06
N THR A 128 4.65 2.39 26.10
CA THR A 128 4.19 3.60 26.79
C THR A 128 4.37 4.84 25.93
N TYR A 129 3.58 5.88 26.18
CA TYR A 129 3.70 7.14 25.45
C TYR A 129 5.08 7.79 25.62
N SER A 130 5.67 7.73 26.81
CA SER A 130 7.01 8.25 27.07
C SER A 130 8.07 7.54 26.22
N LEU A 131 8.01 6.20 26.14
CA LEU A 131 8.92 5.41 25.32
C LEU A 131 8.67 5.65 23.82
N TYR A 132 7.41 5.80 23.40
CA TYR A 132 7.07 6.18 22.04
C TYR A 132 7.72 7.53 21.65
N MET A 133 7.63 8.55 22.50
CA MET A 133 8.27 9.85 22.25
C MET A 133 9.79 9.73 22.11
N GLN A 134 10.44 8.94 22.96
CA GLN A 134 11.88 8.68 22.86
C GLN A 134 12.25 7.98 21.54
N LEU A 135 11.44 6.99 21.12
CA LEU A 135 11.64 6.30 19.84
C LEU A 135 11.42 7.24 18.65
N CYS A 136 10.45 8.15 18.71
CA CYS A 136 10.24 9.17 17.67
C CYS A 136 11.46 10.08 17.52
N THR A 137 12.03 10.55 18.63
CA THR A 137 13.25 11.38 18.59
C THR A 137 14.44 10.60 18.04
N ALA A 138 14.63 9.36 18.49
CA ALA A 138 15.74 8.51 18.03
C ALA A 138 15.63 8.18 16.53
N THR A 139 14.41 7.90 16.04
CA THR A 139 14.15 7.59 14.63
C THR A 139 14.20 8.80 13.69
N LEU A 140 14.06 10.03 14.21
CA LEU A 140 14.38 11.23 13.43
C LEU A 140 15.89 11.41 13.28
N ALA A 141 16.67 11.04 14.30
CA ALA A 141 18.11 11.19 14.32
C ALA A 141 18.87 10.04 13.62
N SER A 142 18.20 8.96 13.24
CA SER A 142 18.84 7.73 12.73
C SER A 142 19.48 7.82 11.34
N GLY A 143 19.39 8.96 10.65
CA GLY A 143 20.06 9.18 9.36
C GLY A 143 19.54 8.31 8.20
N ASP A 144 18.42 7.62 8.39
CA ASP A 144 17.78 6.71 7.41
C ASP A 144 16.81 7.45 6.46
N GLY A 145 16.96 8.77 6.33
CA GLY A 145 16.05 9.61 5.55
C GLY A 145 14.64 9.72 6.16
N GLY A 146 14.47 9.37 7.44
CA GLY A 146 13.18 9.46 8.14
C GLY A 146 12.23 8.29 7.87
N VAL A 147 12.70 7.22 7.24
CA VAL A 147 11.87 6.03 6.93
C VAL A 147 11.39 5.34 8.20
N GLY A 148 12.28 5.13 9.17
CA GLY A 148 11.93 4.55 10.47
C GLY A 148 10.96 5.40 11.25
N HIS A 149 11.11 6.73 11.17
CA HIS A 149 10.19 7.67 11.79
C HIS A 149 8.80 7.62 11.17
N LEU A 150 8.72 7.67 9.83
CA LEU A 150 7.46 7.55 9.10
C LEU A 150 6.76 6.23 9.40
N PHE A 151 7.50 5.13 9.43
CA PHE A 151 6.96 3.81 9.77
C PHE A 151 6.36 3.81 11.18
N LEU A 152 7.10 4.30 12.18
CA LEU A 152 6.68 4.32 13.58
C LEU A 152 5.43 5.20 13.79
N ILE A 153 5.44 6.42 13.23
CA ILE A 153 4.31 7.35 13.34
C ILE A 153 3.06 6.80 12.65
N THR A 154 3.22 6.24 11.45
CA THR A 154 2.10 5.65 10.70
C THR A 154 1.51 4.47 11.46
N GLN A 155 2.37 3.63 12.05
CA GLN A 155 1.92 2.49 12.88
C GLN A 155 1.13 2.95 14.09
N TRP A 156 1.63 3.98 14.80
CA TRP A 156 1.02 4.50 16.02
C TRP A 156 -0.31 5.21 15.74
N ASN A 157 -0.33 6.14 14.77
CA ASN A 157 -1.51 6.95 14.47
C ASN A 157 -2.66 6.13 13.87
N LEU A 158 -2.35 5.15 13.01
CA LEU A 158 -3.36 4.26 12.44
C LEU A 158 -3.66 3.04 13.32
N MET A 159 -2.99 2.90 14.47
CA MET A 159 -3.09 1.76 15.38
C MET A 159 -3.01 0.41 14.65
N CYS A 160 -2.15 0.32 13.64
CA CYS A 160 -2.14 -0.80 12.71
C CYS A 160 -0.95 -1.74 12.97
N ARG A 161 -1.02 -2.95 12.41
CA ARG A 161 0.08 -3.92 12.53
C ARG A 161 1.21 -3.53 11.57
N SER A 162 2.45 -3.91 11.87
CA SER A 162 3.61 -3.68 11.00
C SER A 162 3.37 -4.12 9.55
N LYS A 163 2.70 -5.27 9.35
CA LYS A 163 2.35 -5.75 8.00
C LYS A 163 1.35 -4.85 7.27
N SER A 164 0.45 -4.21 8.01
CA SER A 164 -0.45 -3.20 7.46
C SER A 164 0.35 -1.99 7.03
N VAL A 165 1.23 -1.44 7.88
CA VAL A 165 2.11 -0.30 7.51
C VAL A 165 2.92 -0.61 6.24
N GLU A 166 3.50 -1.80 6.14
CA GLU A 166 4.26 -2.25 4.97
C GLU A 166 3.43 -2.29 3.68
N THR A 167 2.12 -2.54 3.80
CA THR A 167 1.21 -2.73 2.65
C THR A 167 0.29 -1.53 2.42
N VAL A 168 0.39 -0.47 3.22
CA VAL A 168 -0.32 0.79 2.97
C VAL A 168 0.21 1.37 1.67
N HIS A 169 -0.66 1.42 0.66
CA HIS A 169 -0.38 2.12 -0.57
C HIS A 169 -0.44 3.63 -0.33
N LEU A 170 0.53 4.37 -0.90
CA LEU A 170 0.53 5.84 -0.87
C LEU A 170 -0.77 6.43 -1.45
N ASP A 171 -1.39 5.72 -2.39
CA ASP A 171 -2.71 6.03 -2.97
C ASP A 171 -3.82 6.21 -1.92
N HIS A 172 -3.71 5.55 -0.76
CA HIS A 172 -4.68 5.70 0.34
C HIS A 172 -4.42 6.91 1.24
N LEU A 173 -3.22 7.47 1.19
CA LEU A 173 -2.78 8.55 2.08
C LEU A 173 -2.75 9.92 1.39
N LEU A 174 -2.68 9.94 0.06
CA LEU A 174 -2.52 11.16 -0.73
C LEU A 174 -3.78 11.45 -1.55
N HIS A 175 -4.79 12.06 -0.90
CA HIS A 175 -5.90 12.71 -1.60
C HIS A 175 -5.74 14.23 -1.50
N HIS A 176 -4.84 14.78 -2.31
CA HIS A 176 -4.60 16.23 -2.36
C HIS A 176 -5.68 17.00 -3.14
N LEU A 177 -6.53 16.30 -3.89
CA LEU A 177 -7.62 16.88 -4.67
C LEU A 177 -8.96 16.22 -4.31
N PRO A 178 -10.07 16.98 -4.38
CA PRO A 178 -11.41 16.43 -4.14
C PRO A 178 -11.79 15.40 -5.20
N GLU A 179 -12.62 14.42 -4.82
CA GLU A 179 -13.01 13.29 -5.68
C GLU A 179 -13.70 13.72 -7.00
N GLY A 180 -14.39 14.87 -6.98
CA GLY A 180 -15.03 15.50 -8.13
C GLY A 180 -14.16 16.48 -8.93
N PHE A 181 -12.84 16.50 -8.74
CA PHE A 181 -11.95 17.46 -9.40
C PHE A 181 -12.10 17.39 -10.93
N GLN A 182 -12.40 18.54 -11.54
CA GLN A 182 -12.40 18.72 -12.99
C GLN A 182 -11.21 19.58 -13.41
N PHE A 183 -10.53 19.13 -14.46
CA PHE A 183 -9.36 19.81 -14.96
C PHE A 183 -9.77 21.17 -15.58
N PRO A 184 -9.17 22.30 -15.16
CA PRO A 184 -9.54 23.60 -15.71
C PRO A 184 -9.18 23.68 -17.19
N SER A 185 -10.09 24.22 -18.00
CA SER A 185 -9.83 24.54 -19.41
C SER A 185 -9.10 25.88 -19.49
N THR A 186 -7.79 25.86 -19.30
CA THR A 186 -6.94 27.07 -19.32
C THR A 186 -5.88 27.01 -20.43
N ASP A 187 -5.24 28.16 -20.64
CA ASP A 187 -4.12 28.35 -21.55
C ASP A 187 -2.79 27.90 -20.93
N ILE A 188 -1.68 28.03 -21.66
CA ILE A 188 -0.37 27.62 -21.16
C ILE A 188 0.00 28.42 -19.90
N HIS A 189 -0.36 29.71 -19.86
CA HIS A 189 -0.03 30.60 -18.75
C HIS A 189 -0.73 30.16 -17.45
N GLY A 190 -2.04 29.97 -17.48
CA GLY A 190 -2.77 29.48 -16.32
C GLY A 190 -2.31 28.09 -15.87
N ALA A 191 -1.92 27.24 -16.81
CA ALA A 191 -1.38 25.93 -16.50
C ALA A 191 0.01 25.99 -15.84
N TRP A 192 0.86 26.93 -16.26
CA TRP A 192 2.17 27.19 -15.65
C TRP A 192 2.02 27.77 -14.23
N MET A 193 1.09 28.71 -14.02
CA MET A 193 0.80 29.22 -12.68
C MET A 193 0.32 28.12 -11.73
N LEU A 194 -0.63 27.28 -12.16
CA LEU A 194 -1.12 26.14 -11.37
C LEU A 194 -0.01 25.12 -11.05
N ARG A 195 0.97 24.96 -11.95
CA ARG A 195 2.12 24.07 -11.73
C ARG A 195 2.96 24.48 -10.52
N TRP A 196 3.22 25.77 -10.35
CA TRP A 196 4.13 26.30 -9.33
C TRP A 196 3.42 26.73 -8.05
N PHE A 197 2.22 27.30 -8.16
CA PHE A 197 1.51 27.94 -7.05
C PHE A 197 0.23 27.22 -6.62
N GLY A 198 -0.31 26.35 -7.47
CA GLY A 198 -1.61 25.71 -7.20
C GLY A 198 -2.74 26.72 -7.22
N CYS A 199 -3.80 26.46 -6.45
CA CYS A 199 -4.95 27.35 -6.34
C CYS A 199 -5.32 27.57 -4.87
N HIS A 200 -4.92 28.72 -4.32
CA HIS A 200 -5.19 29.09 -2.93
C HIS A 200 -6.69 29.11 -2.62
N ARG A 201 -7.53 29.60 -3.54
CA ARG A 201 -8.98 29.68 -3.36
C ARG A 201 -9.64 28.32 -3.13
N ASN A 202 -9.11 27.27 -3.74
CA ASN A 202 -9.65 25.91 -3.65
C ASN A 202 -8.76 24.98 -2.81
N ALA A 203 -7.75 25.53 -2.12
CA ALA A 203 -6.73 24.78 -1.39
C ALA A 203 -6.03 23.68 -2.22
N TYR A 204 -5.90 23.87 -3.54
CA TYR A 204 -5.18 22.92 -4.39
C TYR A 204 -3.68 23.20 -4.27
N PRO A 205 -2.86 22.18 -3.93
CA PRO A 205 -1.43 22.38 -3.87
C PRO A 205 -0.86 22.59 -5.28
N PRO A 206 0.39 23.07 -5.38
CA PRO A 206 1.09 23.17 -6.65
C PRO A 206 1.02 21.87 -7.46
N PHE A 207 0.65 21.94 -8.74
CA PHE A 207 0.47 20.73 -9.55
C PHE A 207 1.79 19.97 -9.79
N ARG A 208 2.93 20.54 -9.37
CA ARG A 208 4.24 19.88 -9.33
C ARG A 208 4.41 18.80 -8.27
N VAL A 209 3.67 18.89 -7.18
CA VAL A 209 3.70 17.84 -6.14
C VAL A 209 2.69 16.74 -6.42
N LEU A 210 1.75 17.00 -7.33
CA LEU A 210 0.69 16.07 -7.67
C LEU A 210 1.21 14.87 -8.48
N THR A 211 0.53 13.74 -8.33
CA THR A 211 0.79 12.51 -9.10
C THR A 211 -0.44 12.11 -9.91
N PRO A 212 -0.28 11.32 -10.99
CA PRO A 212 -1.43 10.82 -11.73
C PRO A 212 -2.43 10.03 -10.86
N LEU A 213 -2.01 9.52 -9.70
CA LEU A 213 -2.85 8.68 -8.83
C LEU A 213 -3.88 9.49 -8.03
N GLU A 214 -3.69 10.81 -7.91
CA GLU A 214 -4.61 11.70 -7.20
C GLU A 214 -5.87 12.03 -8.00
N PHE A 215 -5.93 11.65 -9.27
CA PHE A 215 -7.06 11.90 -10.14
C PHE A 215 -7.92 10.64 -10.29
N ALA A 216 -9.14 10.68 -9.73
CA ALA A 216 -10.09 9.57 -9.77
C ALA A 216 -10.40 9.11 -11.21
N THR A 217 -10.70 10.08 -12.10
CA THR A 217 -11.13 9.77 -13.46
C THR A 217 -9.95 9.55 -14.42
N LYS A 218 -10.10 8.59 -15.34
CA LYS A 218 -9.11 8.35 -16.41
C LYS A 218 -8.89 9.59 -17.30
N ALA A 219 -9.94 10.39 -17.51
CA ALA A 219 -9.87 11.62 -18.29
C ALA A 219 -9.01 12.70 -17.60
N ALA A 220 -9.15 12.88 -16.29
CA ALA A 220 -8.32 13.79 -15.51
C ALA A 220 -6.86 13.33 -15.47
N ARG A 221 -6.60 12.02 -15.31
CA ARG A 221 -5.25 11.43 -15.41
C ARG A 221 -4.58 11.70 -16.74
N HIS A 222 -5.33 11.52 -17.85
CA HIS A 222 -4.83 11.82 -19.18
C HIS A 222 -4.49 13.31 -19.32
N SER A 223 -5.39 14.19 -18.89
CA SER A 223 -5.21 15.64 -18.96
C SER A 223 -3.99 16.12 -18.15
N PHE A 224 -3.82 15.60 -16.92
CA PHE A 224 -2.64 15.86 -16.09
C PHE A 224 -1.35 15.40 -16.76
N SER A 225 -1.38 14.23 -17.42
CA SER A 225 -0.22 13.69 -18.13
C SER A 225 0.16 14.58 -19.32
N GLU A 226 -0.83 15.08 -20.08
CA GLU A 226 -0.58 16.04 -21.17
C GLU A 226 0.04 17.33 -20.65
N TRP A 227 -0.53 17.90 -19.58
CA TRP A 227 0.02 19.07 -18.92
C TRP A 227 1.45 18.83 -18.46
N SER A 228 1.71 17.73 -17.76
CA SER A 228 3.04 17.39 -17.23
C SER A 228 4.08 17.16 -18.33
N ILE A 229 3.68 16.69 -19.52
CA ILE A 229 4.58 16.58 -20.67
C ILE A 229 4.92 17.98 -21.20
N LEU A 230 3.91 18.84 -21.37
CA LEU A 230 4.15 20.21 -21.85
C LEU A 230 5.04 20.99 -20.87
N MET A 231 4.76 20.92 -19.56
CA MET A 231 5.54 21.63 -18.54
C MET A 231 7.00 21.19 -18.54
N ARG A 232 7.28 19.88 -18.63
CA ARG A 232 8.65 19.38 -18.76
C ARG A 232 9.33 19.84 -20.04
N HIS A 233 8.58 19.97 -21.13
CA HIS A 233 9.13 20.53 -22.36
C HIS A 233 9.50 22.01 -22.19
N MET A 234 8.66 22.80 -21.53
CA MET A 234 8.96 24.21 -21.22
C MET A 234 10.18 24.34 -20.30
N GLU A 235 10.26 23.52 -19.25
CA GLU A 235 11.43 23.44 -18.36
C GLU A 235 12.71 23.09 -19.15
N GLY A 236 12.62 22.15 -20.09
CA GLY A 236 13.75 21.80 -20.96
C GLY A 236 14.17 22.94 -21.90
N LEU A 237 13.21 23.71 -22.44
CA LEU A 237 13.52 24.89 -23.27
C LEU A 237 14.22 25.97 -22.45
N LEU A 238 13.78 26.19 -21.21
CA LEU A 238 14.44 27.09 -20.27
C LEU A 238 15.87 26.67 -19.98
N MET A 239 16.08 25.40 -19.63
CA MET A 239 17.42 24.87 -19.35
C MET A 239 18.36 24.96 -20.56
N ALA A 240 17.83 24.88 -21.78
CA ALA A 240 18.63 24.92 -23.00
C ALA A 240 18.97 26.33 -23.51
N HIS A 241 18.11 27.33 -23.24
CA HIS A 241 18.23 28.66 -23.85
C HIS A 241 18.37 29.79 -22.84
N THR A 242 18.27 29.51 -21.54
CA THR A 242 18.41 30.49 -20.47
C THR A 242 19.26 29.94 -19.32
N GLU A 243 20.05 30.80 -18.67
CA GLU A 243 20.79 30.43 -17.44
C GLU A 243 19.88 30.33 -16.21
N HIS A 244 18.60 30.65 -16.35
CA HIS A 244 17.64 30.72 -15.25
C HIS A 244 17.02 29.34 -15.00
N VAL A 245 17.47 28.67 -13.94
CA VAL A 245 16.89 27.41 -13.47
C VAL A 245 15.67 27.69 -12.58
N PRO A 246 14.52 27.03 -12.79
CA PRO A 246 13.37 27.19 -11.90
C PRO A 246 13.72 26.84 -10.44
N SER A 247 13.65 27.83 -9.55
CA SER A 247 13.88 27.64 -8.12
C SER A 247 12.66 27.04 -7.42
N ARG A 248 12.88 26.39 -6.26
CA ARG A 248 11.79 25.85 -5.42
C ARG A 248 10.88 26.95 -4.87
N ALA A 249 11.41 28.15 -4.68
CA ALA A 249 10.70 29.36 -4.28
C ALA A 249 10.87 30.42 -5.40
N MET A 250 9.75 30.84 -5.98
CA MET A 250 9.70 31.75 -7.13
C MET A 250 8.47 32.63 -6.96
N THR A 251 8.53 33.90 -7.39
CA THR A 251 7.35 34.80 -7.39
C THR A 251 6.51 34.60 -8.66
N GLU A 252 5.25 35.03 -8.66
CA GLU A 252 4.38 34.96 -9.84
C GLU A 252 4.96 35.73 -11.04
N GLU A 253 5.59 36.88 -10.79
CA GLU A 253 6.27 37.68 -11.80
C GLU A 253 7.45 36.94 -12.43
N GLN A 254 8.31 36.34 -11.59
CA GLN A 254 9.43 35.52 -12.06
C GLN A 254 8.96 34.32 -12.88
N ALA A 255 7.89 33.66 -12.45
CA ALA A 255 7.29 32.54 -13.17
C ALA A 255 6.77 32.97 -14.55
N THR A 256 6.21 34.18 -14.64
CA THR A 256 5.70 34.75 -15.89
C THR A 256 6.83 35.10 -16.86
N ILE A 257 7.92 35.69 -16.35
CA ILE A 257 9.12 36.01 -17.14
C ILE A 257 9.77 34.74 -17.70
N MET A 258 9.90 33.69 -16.88
CA MET A 258 10.43 32.41 -17.35
C MET A 258 9.52 31.81 -18.42
N LEU A 259 8.21 31.83 -18.22
CA LEU A 259 7.29 31.28 -19.22
C LEU A 259 7.37 32.04 -20.55
N SER A 260 7.45 33.37 -20.53
CA SER A 260 7.55 34.15 -21.77
C SER A 260 8.84 33.86 -22.52
N ALA A 261 9.96 33.69 -21.81
CA ALA A 261 11.22 33.24 -22.39
C ALA A 261 11.09 31.85 -23.04
N ALA A 262 10.47 30.89 -22.34
CA ALA A 262 10.24 29.55 -22.89
C ALA A 262 9.35 29.57 -24.14
N ILE A 263 8.29 30.38 -24.12
CA ILE A 263 7.34 30.50 -25.24
C ILE A 263 8.04 31.11 -26.47
N ALA A 264 9.00 32.01 -26.32
CA ALA A 264 9.73 32.61 -27.45
C ALA A 264 10.44 31.56 -28.33
N HIS A 265 10.77 30.39 -27.76
CA HIS A 265 11.40 29.27 -28.46
C HIS A 265 10.40 28.25 -29.04
N LEU A 266 9.10 28.50 -28.94
CA LEU A 266 8.06 27.67 -29.56
C LEU A 266 7.84 28.02 -31.05
N PRO A 267 7.19 27.14 -31.83
CA PRO A 267 6.86 27.45 -33.23
C PRO A 267 6.01 28.71 -33.36
N ALA A 268 6.29 29.55 -34.37
CA ALA A 268 5.68 30.88 -34.53
C ALA A 268 4.14 30.91 -34.49
N HIS A 269 3.47 29.86 -34.99
CA HIS A 269 2.01 29.76 -34.97
C HIS A 269 1.45 29.46 -33.56
N VAL A 270 2.24 28.83 -32.69
CA VAL A 270 1.92 28.62 -31.27
C VAL A 270 2.14 29.93 -30.52
N VAL A 271 3.26 30.60 -30.76
CA VAL A 271 3.60 31.89 -30.12
C VAL A 271 2.52 32.94 -30.34
N LYS A 272 1.96 33.05 -31.55
CA LYS A 272 0.91 34.05 -31.85
C LYS A 272 -0.40 33.82 -31.09
N ASN A 273 -0.75 32.57 -30.79
CA ASN A 273 -2.06 32.19 -30.26
C ASN A 273 -2.01 31.52 -28.87
N HIS A 274 -0.86 31.50 -28.19
CA HIS A 274 -0.67 30.71 -26.97
C HIS A 274 -1.63 31.02 -25.81
N ARG A 275 -2.18 32.24 -25.76
CA ARG A 275 -3.17 32.68 -24.75
C ARG A 275 -4.60 32.23 -25.05
N THR A 276 -4.91 31.94 -26.32
CA THR A 276 -6.24 31.49 -26.75
C THR A 276 -6.31 29.97 -26.92
N LEU A 277 -5.16 29.32 -27.09
CA LEU A 277 -5.04 27.88 -27.27
C LEU A 277 -5.05 27.15 -25.92
N LYS A 278 -5.81 26.05 -25.86
CA LYS A 278 -5.77 25.12 -24.73
C LYS A 278 -4.45 24.37 -24.70
N VAL A 279 -3.99 24.01 -23.50
CA VAL A 279 -2.75 23.23 -23.27
C VAL A 279 -2.64 21.98 -24.17
N SER A 280 -3.72 21.21 -24.33
CA SER A 280 -3.71 20.00 -25.18
C SER A 280 -3.50 20.32 -26.66
N THR A 281 -4.00 21.46 -27.13
CA THR A 281 -3.83 21.92 -28.51
C THR A 281 -2.40 22.40 -28.75
N VAL A 282 -1.84 23.14 -27.79
CA VAL A 282 -0.44 23.57 -27.81
C VAL A 282 0.48 22.36 -27.85
N LEU A 283 0.30 21.38 -26.96
CA LEU A 283 1.12 20.18 -26.94
C LEU A 283 1.05 19.40 -28.26
N ARG A 284 -0.13 19.33 -28.87
CA ARG A 284 -0.28 18.72 -30.20
C ARG A 284 0.53 19.47 -31.26
N LEU A 285 0.46 20.80 -31.30
CA LEU A 285 1.19 21.62 -32.27
C LEU A 285 2.71 21.52 -32.08
N VAL A 286 3.19 21.49 -30.82
CA VAL A 286 4.60 21.26 -30.49
C VAL A 286 5.06 19.88 -30.95
N ARG A 287 4.23 18.85 -30.77
CA ARG A 287 4.53 17.51 -31.28
C ARG A 287 4.57 17.51 -32.81
N GLU A 288 3.59 18.14 -33.46
CA GLU A 288 3.51 18.26 -34.92
C GLU A 288 4.76 18.96 -35.48
N SER A 289 5.25 20.04 -34.87
CA SER A 289 6.48 20.71 -35.32
C SER A 289 7.71 19.82 -35.16
N GLN A 290 7.89 19.18 -33.99
CA GLN A 290 8.99 18.23 -33.75
C GLN A 290 8.95 17.02 -34.68
N TYR A 291 7.77 16.69 -35.21
CA TYR A 291 7.57 15.59 -36.15
C TYR A 291 7.81 15.98 -37.61
N VAL A 292 7.74 17.26 -37.96
CA VAL A 292 8.10 17.79 -39.28
C VAL A 292 9.63 17.82 -39.45
N ASP A 293 10.37 18.09 -38.37
CA ASP A 293 11.84 18.18 -38.39
C ASP A 293 12.57 16.83 -38.42
N LYS A 294 11.86 15.70 -38.29
CA LYS A 294 12.46 14.35 -38.38
C LYS A 294 12.44 13.85 -39.82
N ALA A 295 13.63 13.82 -40.44
CA ALA A 295 13.87 13.45 -41.85
C ALA A 295 13.39 12.06 -42.27
N ASP A 296 13.10 11.15 -41.33
CA ASP A 296 12.86 9.74 -41.62
C ASP A 296 11.40 9.35 -41.32
N ARG A 297 10.50 9.45 -42.33
CA ARG A 297 9.10 9.01 -42.15
C ARG A 297 8.43 8.32 -43.34
N ARG A 298 7.88 7.13 -43.03
CA ARG A 298 6.67 6.55 -43.66
C ARG A 298 5.45 7.42 -43.31
N ARG A 299 4.78 7.93 -44.34
CA ARG A 299 3.51 8.67 -44.22
C ARG A 299 2.36 7.69 -44.06
N VAL A 300 1.68 7.70 -42.90
CA VAL A 300 0.39 7.00 -42.76
C VAL A 300 -0.69 7.97 -43.26
N PRO A 301 -1.48 7.61 -44.29
CA PRO A 301 -2.49 8.51 -44.85
C PRO A 301 -3.54 8.86 -43.81
N PHE A 302 -3.94 10.14 -43.80
CA PHE A 302 -4.98 10.66 -42.93
C PHE A 302 -6.29 9.90 -43.14
N LYS A 303 -6.81 9.29 -42.08
CA LYS A 303 -8.12 8.63 -42.09
C LYS A 303 -9.11 9.50 -41.33
N ALA A 304 -10.04 10.13 -42.05
CA ALA A 304 -11.10 10.94 -41.45
C ALA A 304 -11.88 10.13 -40.40
N ARG A 305 -12.09 10.74 -39.22
CA ARG A 305 -12.90 10.16 -38.15
C ARG A 305 -14.34 10.03 -38.63
N LYS A 306 -14.93 8.83 -38.55
CA LYS A 306 -16.37 8.63 -38.83
C LYS A 306 -17.19 9.60 -37.98
N ARG A 307 -17.78 10.62 -38.59
CA ARG A 307 -18.82 11.45 -37.99
C ARG A 307 -19.99 10.53 -37.66
N ARG A 308 -20.42 10.49 -36.40
CA ARG A 308 -21.74 9.92 -36.07
C ARG A 308 -22.76 10.82 -36.76
N SER A 309 -23.47 10.26 -37.74
CA SER A 309 -24.66 10.85 -38.31
C SER A 309 -25.63 11.18 -37.17
N ARG A 310 -26.05 12.45 -37.07
CA ARG A 310 -27.23 12.79 -36.27
C ARG A 310 -28.41 12.18 -37.01
N SER A 311 -28.95 11.08 -36.49
CA SER A 311 -30.29 10.63 -36.85
C SER A 311 -31.25 11.78 -36.54
N SER A 312 -31.79 12.38 -37.59
CA SER A 312 -32.94 13.26 -37.54
C SER A 312 -34.09 12.50 -36.86
N LEU A 313 -34.53 12.97 -35.70
CA LEU A 313 -35.88 12.68 -35.23
C LEU A 313 -36.83 13.46 -36.14
N SER A 314 -37.58 12.73 -36.97
CA SER A 314 -38.91 13.10 -37.42
C SER A 314 -39.90 12.19 -36.70
#